data_AF-A0A1B8XSC6-F1
#
_entry.id   AF-A0A1B8XSC6-F1
#
_cell.length_a   1.000
_cell.length_b   1.000
_cell.length_c   1.000
_cell.angle_alpha   90.00
_cell.angle_beta   90.00
_cell.angle_gamma   90.00
#
_symmetry.space_group_name_H-M   'P 1'
#
loop_
_entity.id
_entity.type
_entity.pdbx_description
1 polymer ?
#
loop_
_entity_poly.entity_id
_entity_poly.type
_entity_poly.pdbx_seq_one_letter_code
_entity_poly.pdbx_strand_id
1 'polypeptide(L)'
;VKVIGVGASDKLSILRGCPGTPGIPGLQGPAGPAGAKATKNCKEWLDQGSSITGWYPIYTPTGRRLLVLCDMETDGGGWTVFQRRSDGSVDFFRDWDSYKRGFGLQQTEFWLGNENLHLLTATGG
;
A
#
# COMPACT_ATOMS: atom_id res chain seq x y z
N VAL A 1 2.03 42.50 46.28
CA VAL A 1 3.36 43.02 46.64
C VAL A 1 3.18 44.43 47.16
N LYS A 2 3.47 44.68 48.43
CA LYS A 2 3.41 46.01 49.03
C LYS A 2 4.82 46.59 48.95
N VAL A 3 4.98 47.69 48.22
CA VAL A 3 6.27 48.37 48.14
C VAL A 3 6.25 49.48 49.19
N ILE A 4 7.01 49.30 50.26
CA ILE A 4 7.37 50.38 51.18
C ILE A 4 8.72 50.91 50.69
N GLY A 5 8.81 52.23 50.54
CA GLY A 5 9.89 52.90 49.82
C GLY A 5 11.25 52.88 50.52
N VAL A 6 12.13 53.70 49.95
CA VAL A 6 13.54 53.95 50.31
C VAL A 6 14.46 52.85 49.77
N GLY A 7 15.59 53.08 49.13
CA GLY A 7 16.42 54.24 48.84
C GLY A 7 17.65 53.71 48.07
N ALA A 8 18.46 54.60 47.50
CA ALA A 8 19.56 54.24 46.61
C ALA A 8 20.60 53.29 47.26
N SER A 9 20.60 52.00 46.87
CA SER A 9 21.78 51.10 46.70
C SER A 9 21.49 49.59 46.75
N ASP A 10 20.25 49.12 46.56
CA ASP A 10 20.01 47.66 46.50
C ASP A 10 19.70 47.19 45.07
N LYS A 11 20.71 46.62 44.43
CA LYS A 11 20.60 45.96 43.12
C LYS A 11 19.84 44.64 43.30
N LEU A 12 18.52 44.68 43.09
CA LEU A 12 17.65 43.51 43.13
C LEU A 12 18.11 42.48 42.07
N SER A 13 18.72 41.39 42.52
CA SER A 13 19.20 40.32 41.65
C SER A 13 18.15 39.21 41.62
N ILE A 14 17.43 39.04 40.50
CA ILE A 14 16.54 37.90 40.29
C ILE A 14 17.40 36.68 39.96
N LEU A 15 17.55 35.74 40.90
CA LEU A 15 18.21 34.45 40.65
C LEU A 15 17.28 33.57 39.80
N ARG A 16 17.48 33.56 38.48
CA ARG A 16 16.79 32.63 37.58
C ARG A 16 17.50 31.27 37.69
N GLY A 17 16.80 30.26 38.23
CA GLY A 17 17.32 28.89 38.30
C GLY A 17 17.59 28.32 36.90
N CYS A 18 18.61 27.47 36.78
CA CYS A 18 18.91 26.82 35.50
C CYS A 18 17.78 25.84 35.12
N PRO A 19 17.41 25.73 33.82
CA PRO A 19 16.46 24.72 33.35
C PRO A 19 16.92 23.31 33.72
N GLY A 20 15.98 22.44 34.10
CA GLY A 20 16.27 21.02 34.37
C GLY A 20 16.72 20.28 33.10
N THR A 21 17.52 19.23 33.27
CA THR A 21 17.97 18.40 32.16
C THR A 21 16.80 17.62 31.55
N PRO A 22 16.74 17.46 30.22
CA PRO A 22 15.77 16.58 29.58
C PRO A 22 15.84 15.15 30.15
N GLY A 23 14.67 14.51 30.25
CA GLY A 23 14.59 13.10 30.64
C GLY A 23 15.24 12.17 29.61
N ILE A 24 15.62 10.97 30.06
CA ILE A 24 16.21 9.95 29.19
C ILE A 24 15.16 9.52 28.15
N PRO A 25 15.49 9.49 26.84
CA PRO A 25 14.59 8.97 25.81
C PRO A 25 14.16 7.53 26.10
N GLY A 26 12.90 7.20 25.76
CA GLY A 26 12.38 5.85 25.89
C GLY A 26 13.07 4.85 24.95
N LEU A 27 12.99 3.57 25.29
CA LEU A 27 13.51 2.49 24.44
C LEU A 27 12.71 2.43 23.13
N GLN A 28 13.43 2.25 22.01
CA GLN A 28 12.80 1.98 20.71
C GLN A 28 11.98 0.69 20.81
N GLY A 29 10.74 0.72 20.31
CA GLY A 29 9.91 -0.48 20.19
C GLY A 29 10.54 -1.54 19.26
N PRO A 30 10.05 -2.79 19.30
CA PRO A 30 10.54 -3.84 18.41
C PRO A 30 10.29 -3.46 16.94
N ALA A 31 11.15 -3.97 16.06
CA ALA A 31 10.94 -3.84 14.63
C ALA A 31 9.60 -4.46 14.22
N GLY A 32 8.88 -3.80 13.31
CA GLY A 32 7.68 -4.38 12.70
C GLY A 32 8.02 -5.63 11.87
N PRO A 33 7.00 -6.44 11.50
CA PRO A 33 7.21 -7.57 10.62
C PRO A 33 7.82 -7.13 9.29
N ALA A 34 8.66 -8.00 8.71
CA ALA A 34 9.22 -7.77 7.38
C ALA A 34 8.09 -7.59 6.35
N GLY A 35 8.26 -6.63 5.43
CA GLY A 35 7.30 -6.42 4.35
C GLY A 35 7.14 -7.68 3.49
N ALA A 36 5.93 -7.92 3.00
CA ALA A 36 5.64 -9.05 2.11
C ALA A 36 6.58 -9.02 0.88
N LYS A 37 7.10 -10.19 0.51
CA LYS A 37 7.97 -10.33 -0.65
C LYS A 37 7.17 -9.96 -1.91
N ALA A 38 7.74 -9.12 -2.77
CA ALA A 38 7.13 -8.77 -4.05
C ALA A 38 6.82 -10.04 -4.86
N THR A 39 5.56 -10.20 -5.25
CA THR A 39 5.06 -11.36 -6.00
C THR A 39 4.86 -11.03 -7.48
N LYS A 40 4.97 -12.03 -8.34
CA LYS A 40 4.81 -11.89 -9.79
C LYS A 40 3.42 -12.27 -10.29
N ASN A 41 2.72 -13.12 -9.56
CA ASN A 41 1.40 -13.65 -9.95
C ASN A 41 0.59 -14.08 -8.70
N CYS A 42 -0.67 -14.45 -8.92
CA CYS A 42 -1.57 -14.89 -7.85
C CYS A 42 -1.15 -16.23 -7.22
N LYS A 43 -0.43 -17.09 -7.94
CA LYS A 43 0.07 -18.35 -7.40
C LYS A 43 1.14 -18.12 -6.32
N GLU A 44 2.03 -17.15 -6.52
CA GLU A 44 3.00 -16.77 -5.49
C GLU A 44 2.34 -16.15 -4.24
N TRP A 45 1.22 -15.43 -4.41
CA TRP A 45 0.43 -14.95 -3.27
C TRP A 45 -0.20 -16.09 -2.49
N LEU A 46 -0.76 -17.08 -3.19
CA LEU A 46 -1.30 -18.29 -2.59
C LEU A 46 -0.21 -19.06 -1.81
N ASP A 47 0.98 -19.22 -2.40
CA ASP A 47 2.11 -19.93 -1.77
C ASP A 47 2.65 -19.22 -0.53
N GLN A 48 2.43 -17.91 -0.41
CA GLN A 48 2.73 -17.13 0.80
C GLN A 48 1.62 -17.20 1.86
N GLY A 49 0.56 -17.96 1.62
CA GLY A 49 -0.56 -18.17 2.55
C GLY A 49 -1.75 -17.25 2.36
N SER A 50 -1.82 -16.50 1.26
CA SER A 50 -3.02 -15.71 0.94
C SER A 50 -4.14 -16.64 0.48
N SER A 51 -5.27 -16.64 1.18
CA SER A 51 -6.38 -17.57 0.94
C SER A 51 -7.69 -16.92 0.53
N ILE A 52 -7.74 -15.58 0.46
CA ILE A 52 -8.97 -14.83 0.19
C ILE A 52 -8.95 -14.31 -1.24
N THR A 53 -9.99 -14.60 -2.01
CA THR A 53 -10.17 -14.02 -3.35
C THR A 53 -10.30 -12.49 -3.26
N GLY A 54 -9.50 -11.77 -4.06
CA GLY A 54 -9.44 -10.32 -3.96
C GLY A 54 -8.44 -9.66 -4.89
N TRP A 55 -8.28 -8.34 -4.76
CA TRP A 55 -7.35 -7.57 -5.58
C TRP A 55 -5.97 -7.52 -4.93
N TYR A 56 -4.97 -8.09 -5.59
CA TYR A 56 -3.60 -8.15 -5.10
C TYR A 56 -2.64 -7.39 -6.02
N PRO A 57 -1.61 -6.72 -5.46
CA PRO A 57 -0.55 -6.15 -6.27
C PRO A 57 0.42 -7.25 -6.72
N ILE A 58 0.79 -7.22 -7.99
CA ILE A 58 1.87 -8.04 -8.55
C ILE A 58 2.88 -7.14 -9.27
N TYR A 59 4.09 -7.65 -9.45
CA TYR A 59 5.18 -6.93 -10.10
C TYR A 59 5.62 -7.69 -11.35
N THR A 60 5.45 -7.02 -12.49
CA THR A 60 5.89 -7.55 -13.79
C THR A 60 7.41 -7.64 -13.89
N PRO A 61 7.98 -8.37 -14.86
CA PRO A 61 9.43 -8.44 -15.05
C PRO A 61 10.12 -7.08 -15.27
N THR A 62 9.38 -6.07 -15.77
CA THR A 62 9.88 -4.70 -15.93
C THR A 62 9.84 -3.88 -14.63
N GLY A 63 9.42 -4.48 -13.51
CA GLY A 63 9.22 -3.82 -12.23
C GLY A 63 7.91 -3.04 -12.12
N ARG A 64 7.09 -3.01 -13.18
CA ARG A 64 5.78 -2.32 -13.16
C ARG A 64 4.83 -3.04 -12.21
N ARG A 65 4.26 -2.29 -11.26
CA ARG A 65 3.20 -2.76 -10.35
C ARG A 65 1.85 -2.78 -11.06
N LEU A 66 1.17 -3.92 -11.02
CA LEU A 66 -0.17 -4.13 -11.55
C LEU A 66 -1.09 -4.63 -10.43
N LEU A 67 -2.35 -4.18 -10.41
CA LEU A 67 -3.36 -4.74 -9.51
C LEU A 67 -4.19 -5.75 -10.30
N VAL A 68 -4.30 -6.96 -9.79
CA VAL A 68 -5.04 -8.06 -10.43
C VAL A 68 -6.01 -8.70 -9.45
N LEU A 69 -7.13 -9.20 -9.97
CA LEU A 69 -8.03 -10.04 -9.19
C LEU A 69 -7.44 -11.45 -9.13
N CYS A 70 -7.14 -11.90 -7.91
CA CYS A 70 -6.71 -13.26 -7.64
C CYS A 70 -7.89 -14.07 -7.12
N ASP A 71 -8.24 -15.14 -7.82
CA ASP A 71 -9.12 -16.17 -7.29
C ASP A 71 -8.26 -17.20 -6.55
N MET A 72 -8.45 -17.25 -5.22
CA MET A 72 -7.70 -18.10 -4.30
C MET A 72 -8.47 -19.35 -3.88
N GLU A 73 -9.68 -19.54 -4.39
CA GLU A 73 -10.61 -20.57 -3.92
C GLU A 73 -10.90 -21.61 -5.00
N THR A 74 -11.15 -21.18 -6.24
CA THR A 74 -11.57 -22.05 -7.34
C THR A 74 -10.43 -22.96 -7.79
N ASP A 75 -10.69 -24.27 -7.91
CA ASP A 75 -9.76 -25.27 -8.45
C ASP A 75 -8.35 -25.24 -7.85
N GLY A 76 -8.27 -25.02 -6.53
CA GLY A 76 -7.00 -24.95 -5.80
C GLY A 76 -6.37 -23.55 -5.74
N GLY A 77 -7.00 -22.54 -6.34
CA GLY A 77 -6.64 -21.14 -6.21
C GLY A 77 -5.38 -20.70 -6.96
N GLY A 78 -4.99 -19.44 -6.75
CA GLY A 78 -3.81 -18.84 -7.37
C GLY A 78 -4.06 -18.38 -8.80
N TRP A 79 -5.31 -18.28 -9.22
CA TRP A 79 -5.69 -17.85 -10.57
C TRP A 79 -5.65 -16.34 -10.69
N THR A 80 -5.03 -15.84 -11.76
CA THR A 80 -5.09 -14.42 -12.12
C THR A 80 -6.27 -14.18 -13.06
N VAL A 81 -7.32 -13.52 -12.57
CA VAL A 81 -8.51 -13.23 -13.37
C VAL A 81 -8.26 -11.99 -14.22
N PHE A 82 -8.16 -12.19 -15.53
CA PHE A 82 -7.90 -11.11 -16.49
C PHE A 82 -9.17 -10.55 -17.16
N GLN A 83 -10.30 -11.25 -17.05
CA GLN A 83 -11.59 -10.83 -17.58
C GLN A 83 -12.71 -11.29 -16.64
N ARG A 84 -13.68 -10.43 -16.37
CA ARG A 84 -14.89 -10.78 -15.61
C ARG A 84 -16.16 -10.23 -16.28
N ARG A 85 -17.19 -11.08 -16.43
CA ARG A 85 -18.58 -10.73 -16.77
C ARG A 85 -19.50 -11.13 -15.62
N SER A 86 -20.54 -10.35 -15.33
CA SER A 86 -21.47 -10.62 -14.24
C SER A 86 -22.86 -10.04 -14.43
N ASP A 87 -22.98 -8.81 -14.93
CA ASP A 87 -24.24 -8.06 -14.92
C ASP A 87 -24.49 -7.26 -16.21
N GLY A 88 -23.54 -7.26 -17.16
CA GLY A 88 -23.63 -6.48 -18.39
C GLY A 88 -23.49 -4.96 -18.19
N SER A 89 -23.04 -4.49 -17.02
CA SER A 89 -22.84 -3.07 -16.71
C SER A 89 -21.73 -2.42 -17.53
N VAL A 90 -20.80 -3.20 -18.07
CA VAL A 90 -19.70 -2.71 -18.89
C VAL A 90 -19.92 -3.13 -20.33
N ASP A 91 -19.86 -2.15 -21.25
CA ASP A 91 -19.84 -2.43 -22.68
C ASP A 91 -18.49 -3.02 -23.09
N PHE A 92 -18.51 -4.21 -23.70
CA PHE A 92 -17.34 -4.90 -24.24
C PHE A 92 -17.17 -4.68 -25.75
N PHE A 93 -18.10 -4.03 -26.44
CA PHE A 93 -17.94 -3.66 -27.84
C PHE A 93 -17.05 -2.41 -27.95
N ARG A 94 -15.74 -2.62 -27.83
CA ARG A 94 -14.73 -1.55 -27.76
C ARG A 94 -13.71 -1.62 -28.89
N ASP A 95 -13.03 -0.49 -29.11
CA ASP A 95 -11.91 -0.39 -30.04
C ASP A 95 -10.65 -1.13 -29.55
N TRP A 96 -9.69 -1.25 -30.46
CA TRP A 96 -8.41 -1.91 -30.20
C TRP A 96 -7.66 -1.25 -29.04
N ASP A 97 -7.63 0.09 -28.98
CA ASP A 97 -6.88 0.81 -27.96
C ASP A 97 -7.45 0.63 -26.55
N SER A 98 -8.76 0.41 -26.44
CA SER A 98 -9.40 0.01 -25.18
C SER A 98 -8.99 -1.39 -24.77
N TYR A 99 -9.04 -2.38 -25.67
CA TYR A 99 -8.58 -3.74 -25.38
C TYR A 99 -7.09 -3.81 -25.06
N LYS A 100 -6.28 -2.97 -25.71
CA LYS A 100 -4.85 -2.84 -25.46
C LYS A 100 -4.55 -2.40 -24.03
N ARG A 101 -5.21 -1.34 -23.55
CA ARG A 101 -4.99 -0.74 -22.22
C ARG A 101 -5.77 -1.40 -21.08
N GLY A 102 -6.91 -2.01 -21.37
CA GLY A 102 -7.86 -2.49 -20.38
C GLY A 102 -9.01 -1.50 -20.13
N PHE A 103 -10.14 -2.01 -19.65
CA PHE A 103 -11.35 -1.23 -19.37
C PHE A 103 -12.26 -1.92 -18.34
N GLY A 104 -13.26 -1.21 -17.85
CA GLY A 104 -14.26 -1.69 -16.88
C GLY A 104 -13.96 -1.27 -15.44
N LEU A 105 -14.60 -1.93 -14.50
CA LEU A 105 -14.55 -1.61 -13.07
C LEU A 105 -14.14 -2.84 -12.26
N GLN A 106 -13.22 -2.65 -11.32
CA GLN A 106 -12.69 -3.72 -10.47
C GLN A 106 -13.78 -4.43 -9.62
N GLN A 107 -14.87 -3.71 -9.33
CA GLN A 107 -15.95 -4.19 -8.49
C GLN A 107 -16.98 -5.02 -9.28
N THR A 108 -17.06 -4.85 -10.60
CA THR A 108 -18.05 -5.51 -11.46
C THR A 108 -17.35 -6.26 -12.61
N GLU A 109 -17.44 -5.74 -13.82
CA GLU A 109 -16.93 -6.34 -15.06
C GLU A 109 -15.70 -5.59 -15.56
N PHE A 110 -14.71 -6.33 -16.07
CA PHE A 110 -13.50 -5.70 -16.59
C PHE A 110 -12.76 -6.57 -17.61
N TRP A 111 -11.88 -5.91 -18.35
CA TRP A 111 -10.81 -6.48 -19.17
C TRP A 111 -9.47 -5.91 -18.71
N LEU A 112 -8.52 -6.76 -18.32
CA LEU A 112 -7.24 -6.35 -17.74
C LEU A 112 -6.35 -5.59 -18.74
N GLY A 113 -6.48 -5.86 -20.03
CA GLY A 113 -5.70 -5.21 -21.09
C GLY A 113 -4.65 -6.12 -21.72
N ASN A 114 -4.52 -6.06 -23.04
CA ASN A 114 -3.63 -6.93 -23.81
C ASN A 114 -2.15 -6.67 -23.50
N GLU A 115 -1.75 -5.43 -23.25
CA GLU A 115 -0.37 -5.12 -22.83
C GLU A 115 -0.04 -5.75 -21.47
N ASN A 116 -1.00 -5.74 -20.55
CA ASN A 116 -0.84 -6.38 -19.25
C ASN A 116 -0.74 -7.90 -19.42
N LEU A 117 -1.64 -8.51 -20.18
CA LEU A 117 -1.62 -9.93 -20.48
C LEU A 117 -0.30 -10.37 -21.12
N HIS A 118 0.19 -9.61 -22.11
CA HIS A 118 1.46 -9.89 -22.75
C HIS A 118 2.62 -9.92 -21.74
N LEU A 119 2.67 -8.96 -20.82
CA LEU A 119 3.72 -8.93 -19.79
C LEU A 119 3.61 -10.09 -18.78
N LEU A 120 2.40 -10.53 -18.47
CA LEU A 120 2.16 -11.62 -17.52
C LEU A 120 2.47 -12.99 -18.11
N THR A 121 2.35 -13.15 -19.43
CA THR A 121 2.57 -14.44 -20.11
C THR A 121 3.89 -14.52 -20.86
N ALA A 122 4.63 -13.41 -21.01
CA ALA A 122 5.90 -13.36 -21.73
C ALA A 122 7.01 -14.22 -21.08
N THR A 123 6.98 -14.35 -19.76
CA THR A 123 7.86 -15.27 -19.02
C THR A 123 6.97 -16.34 -18.43
N GLY A 124 6.99 -17.55 -18.99
CA GLY A 124 6.30 -18.69 -18.40
C GLY A 124 6.68 -18.81 -16.91
N GLY A 125 5.68 -18.83 -16.04
CA GLY A 125 5.84 -19.05 -14.61
C GLY A 125 6.07 -20.51 -14.29
#